data_AF-X1UR30-F1
#
_entry.id   AF-X1UR30-F1
#
_cell.length_a   1.000
_cell.length_b   1.000
_cell.length_c   1.000
_cell.angle_alpha   90.00
_cell.angle_beta   90.00
_cell.angle_gamma   90.00
#
_symmetry.space_group_name_H-M   'P 1'
#
loop_
_entity.id
_entity.type
_entity.pdbx_description
1 polymer ?
#
loop_
_entity_poly.entity_id
_entity_poly.type
_entity_poly.pdbx_seq_one_letter_code
_entity_poly.pdbx_strand_id
1 'polypeptide(L)' 'MQVRNKLRLGQKISYFTPEENREIKGEITKIGQKRAVVKNEHDQKHWQIPFYMLNIDCV' A
#
# COMPACT_ATOMS: atom_id res chain seq x y z
N MET A 1 -13.08 -3.97 12.02
CA MET A 1 -12.50 -3.51 10.72
C MET A 1 -11.60 -2.30 10.98
N GLN A 2 -10.32 -2.49 11.35
CA GLN A 2 -9.45 -1.37 11.80
C GLN A 2 -8.44 -0.87 10.75
N VAL A 3 -8.09 -1.71 9.78
CA VAL A 3 -7.13 -1.42 8.71
C VAL A 3 -7.55 -0.21 7.85
N ARG A 4 -8.81 -0.14 7.42
CA ARG A 4 -9.27 0.93 6.51
C ARG A 4 -9.22 2.33 7.12
N ASN A 5 -9.44 2.44 8.43
CA ASN A 5 -9.45 3.74 9.12
C ASN A 5 -8.04 4.33 9.29
N LYS A 6 -7.00 3.51 9.17
CA LYS A 6 -5.60 3.94 9.24
C LYS A 6 -5.03 4.37 7.88
N LEU A 7 -5.77 4.19 6.78
CA LEU A 7 -5.31 4.51 5.43
C LEU A 7 -5.80 5.90 5.03
N ARG A 8 -4.88 6.76 4.62
CA ARG A 8 -5.13 8.10 4.08
C ARG A 8 -4.53 8.23 2.69
N LEU A 9 -5.15 9.05 1.84
CA LEU A 9 -4.55 9.45 0.56
C LEU A 9 -3.26 10.24 0.84
N GLY A 10 -2.22 9.98 0.07
CA GLY A 10 -0.88 10.54 0.29
C GLY A 10 -0.11 9.86 1.44
N GLN A 11 -0.66 8.82 2.07
CA GLN A 11 0.06 8.11 3.12
C GLN A 11 1.14 7.22 2.52
N LYS A 12 2.35 7.35 3.06
CA LYS A 12 3.44 6.41 2.78
C LYS A 12 3.18 5.11 3.52
N ILE A 13 3.16 4.02 2.76
CA ILE A 13 3.02 2.66 3.27
C ILE A 13 4.11 1.79 2.68
N SER A 14 4.34 0.65 3.32
CA SER A 14 5.11 -0.42 2.74
C SER A 14 4.23 -1.62 2.44
N TYR A 15 4.54 -2.33 1.37
CA TYR A 15 3.87 -3.58 1.02
C TYR A 15 4.91 -4.60 0.59
N PHE A 16 4.64 -5.86 0.87
CA PHE A 16 5.52 -6.95 0.48
C PHE A 16 5.03 -7.53 -0.85
N THR A 17 5.94 -7.70 -1.81
CA THR A 17 5.66 -8.48 -3.01
C THR A 17 6.41 -9.82 -2.96
N PRO A 18 5.71 -10.96 -3.10
CA PRO A 18 6.37 -12.26 -3.16
C PRO A 18 7.25 -12.39 -4.40
N GLU A 19 7.00 -11.62 -5.45
CA GLU A 19 7.76 -11.67 -6.71
C GLU A 19 9.20 -11.14 -6.55
N GLU A 20 9.41 -10.15 -5.68
CA GLU A 20 10.74 -9.58 -5.43
C GLU A 20 11.28 -9.89 -4.04
N ASN A 21 10.53 -10.64 -3.22
CA ASN A 21 10.89 -11.03 -1.86
C ASN A 21 11.40 -9.84 -1.03
N ARG A 22 10.87 -8.64 -1.30
CA ARG A 22 11.30 -7.37 -0.71
C ARG A 22 10.11 -6.54 -0.31
N GLU A 23 10.32 -5.75 0.74
CA GLU A 23 9.40 -4.69 1.10
C GLU A 23 9.58 -3.52 0.13
N ILE A 24 8.48 -3.11 -0.49
CA ILE A 24 8.42 -1.97 -1.39
C ILE A 24 7.70 -0.84 -0.68
N LYS A 25 8.30 0.35 -0.73
CA LYS A 25 7.70 1.58 -0.23
C LYS A 25 6.91 2.27 -1.34
N GLY A 26 5.78 2.81 -0.96
CA GLY A 26 4.92 3.52 -1.89
C GLY A 26 3.94 4.44 -1.18
N GLU A 27 3.25 5.24 -1.97
CA GLU A 27 2.27 6.20 -1.49
C GLU A 27 0.86 5.82 -1.95
N ILE A 28 -0.11 5.87 -1.04
CA ILE A 28 -1.51 5.61 -1.39
C ILE A 28 -2.06 6.75 -2.23
N THR A 29 -2.38 6.46 -3.49
CA THR A 29 -3.00 7.45 -4.39
C THR A 29 -4.51 7.28 -4.51
N LYS A 30 -5.04 6.10 -4.17
CA LYS A 30 -6.49 5.84 -4.16
C LYS A 30 -6.84 4.74 -3.17
N ILE A 31 -7.96 4.88 -2.46
CA ILE A 31 -8.47 3.89 -1.52
C ILE A 31 -9.80 3.35 -2.05
N GLY A 32 -9.86 2.06 -2.35
CA GLY A 32 -11.07 1.35 -2.75
C GLY A 32 -11.72 0.61 -1.57
N GLN A 33 -12.73 -0.23 -1.84
CA GLN A 33 -13.40 -1.02 -0.79
C GLN A 33 -12.57 -2.20 -0.27
N LYS A 34 -11.78 -2.86 -1.13
CA LYS A 34 -10.97 -4.06 -0.78
C LYS A 34 -9.48 -3.93 -1.14
N ARG A 35 -9.12 -2.85 -1.83
CA ARG A 35 -7.80 -2.63 -2.45
C ARG A 35 -7.40 -1.16 -2.32
N ALA A 36 -6.11 -0.89 -2.19
CA ALA A 36 -5.52 0.44 -2.36
C ALA A 36 -4.77 0.50 -3.68
N VAL A 37 -4.74 1.67 -4.30
CA VAL A 37 -3.77 2.00 -5.36
C VAL A 37 -2.58 2.65 -4.68
N VAL A 38 -1.41 2.06 -4.88
CA VAL A 38 -0.15 2.50 -4.31
C VAL A 38 0.77 2.88 -5.44
N LYS A 39 1.29 4.09 -5.42
CA LYS A 39 2.37 4.52 -6.31
C LYS A 39 3.68 4.02 -5.72
N ASN A 40 4.33 3.10 -6.40
CA ASN A 40 5.63 2.56 -6.00
C ASN A 40 6.68 3.68 -6.10
N GLU A 41 7.45 3.94 -5.05
CA GLU A 41 8.51 4.96 -5.08
C GLU A 41 9.67 4.56 -6.01
N HIS A 42 9.91 3.26 -6.22
CA HIS A 42 11.01 2.76 -7.06
C HIS A 42 10.72 2.91 -8.55
N ASP A 43 9.61 2.35 -9.02
CA ASP A 43 9.27 2.29 -10.45
C ASP A 43 8.31 3.42 -10.89
N GLN A 44 7.86 4.25 -9.93
CA GLN A 44 6.86 5.32 -10.11
C GLN A 44 5.51 4.87 -10.69
N LYS A 45 5.31 3.56 -10.94
CA LYS A 45 4.05 2.99 -11.39
C LYS A 45 3.04 2.79 -10.26
N HIS A 46 1.78 2.72 -10.64
CA HIS A 46 0.65 2.50 -9.75
C HIS A 46 0.26 1.03 -9.70
N TRP A 47 0.20 0.48 -8.50
CA TRP A 47 -0.12 -0.91 -8.25
C TRP A 47 -1.39 -1.04 -7.41
N GLN A 48 -2.27 -1.96 -7.79
CA GLN A 48 -3.48 -2.24 -7.03
C GLN A 48 -3.19 -3.33 -5.99
N ILE A 49 -2.93 -2.91 -4.76
CA ILE A 49 -2.54 -3.81 -3.68
C ILE A 49 -3.76 -4.10 -2.78
N PRO A 50 -4.15 -5.37 -2.60
CA PRO A 50 -5.15 -5.75 -1.62
C PRO A 50 -4.77 -5.35 -0.20
N PHE A 51 -5.74 -4.97 0.63
CA PHE A 51 -5.47 -4.49 1.99
C PHE A 51 -4.72 -5.51 2.88
N TYR A 52 -4.86 -6.81 2.61
CA TYR A 52 -4.16 -7.86 3.37
C TYR A 52 -2.65 -7.94 3.07
N MET A 53 -2.17 -7.30 2.00
CA MET A 53 -0.74 -7.25 1.63
C MET A 53 -0.07 -5.95 2.09
N LEU A 54 -0.85 -4.96 2.55
CA LEU A 54 -0.32 -3.71 3.05
C LEU A 54 0.17 -3.88 4.48
N ASN A 55 1.38 -3.41 4.75
CA ASN A 55 1.85 -3.21 6.10
C ASN A 55 1.31 -1.86 6.59
N ILE A 56 0.38 -1.90 7.54
CA ILE A 56 -0.30 -0.71 8.11
C ILE A 56 0.16 -0.51 9.57
N ASP A 57 1.28 -1.14 9.92
CA ASP A 57 1.98 -0.97 11.17
C ASP A 57 2.84 0.30 11.09
N CYS A 58 2.17 1.44 11.07
CA CYS A 58 2.80 2.71 11.37
C CYS A 58 2.06 3.26 12.59
N VAL A 59 2.61 2.92 13.75
CA VAL A 59 2.30 3.53 15.06
C VAL A 59 3.09 4.82 15.17
#